data_AF-A0A3B9KSF0-F1
#
_entry.id   AF-A0A3B9KSF0-F1
#
_cell.length_a   1.000
_cell.length_b   1.000
_cell.length_c   1.000
_cell.angle_alpha   90.00
_cell.angle_beta   90.00
_cell.angle_gamma   90.00
#
_symmetry.space_group_name_H-M   'P 1'
#
loop_
_entity.id
_entity.type
_entity.pdbx_description
1 polymer ?
#
loop_
_entity_poly.entity_id
_entity_poly.type
_entity_poly.pdbx_seq_one_letter_code
_entity_poly.pdbx_strand_id
1 'polypeptide(L)'
;MERRLIDVSFNVNMKKYAEAGDFSIENDFVDVAGTFNNWEGTVMNDPNADTIYTAVIPLKQFSTHEFKFRINGNWDTSEFPGGGPNRVYTVGDSANNVVTYWYNNEVYVSIVDNLIPDVYELGQNYPNPFNPMTTIPLALPEAGLVKLVLYDISGRMVKEIYSGELNAGYHDFNFHIGNLASGIYIYRVKVNDYQKAHKMTILK
;
A
#
# COMPACT_ATOMS: atom_id res chain seq x y z
N MET A 1 12.81 -5.60 -34.26
CA MET A 1 11.91 -6.50 -33.50
C MET A 1 10.56 -5.82 -33.39
N GLU A 2 9.50 -6.50 -33.79
CA GLU A 2 8.14 -5.98 -33.67
C GLU A 2 7.74 -5.98 -32.19
N ARG A 3 7.29 -4.83 -31.69
CA ARG A 3 6.84 -4.71 -30.29
C ARG A 3 5.47 -5.36 -30.16
N ARG A 4 5.36 -6.39 -29.31
CA ARG A 4 4.10 -7.08 -29.06
C ARG A 4 3.10 -6.18 -28.33
N LEU A 5 1.81 -6.48 -28.47
CA LEU A 5 0.76 -5.89 -27.65
C LEU A 5 0.74 -6.57 -26.28
N ILE A 6 0.47 -5.77 -25.26
CA ILE A 6 0.35 -6.17 -23.86
C ILE A 6 -0.94 -5.55 -23.32
N ASP A 7 -1.76 -6.39 -22.68
CA ASP A 7 -2.97 -5.92 -22.03
C ASP A 7 -2.61 -5.13 -20.76
N VAL A 8 -3.04 -3.87 -20.74
CA VAL A 8 -2.85 -2.96 -19.61
C VAL A 8 -4.20 -2.71 -18.96
N SER A 9 -4.32 -3.04 -17.68
CA SER A 9 -5.52 -2.77 -16.88
C SER A 9 -5.40 -1.38 -16.25
N PHE A 10 -6.25 -0.46 -16.69
CA PHE A 10 -6.44 0.85 -16.09
C PHE A 10 -7.54 0.76 -15.06
N ASN A 11 -7.21 1.05 -13.79
CA ASN A 11 -8.14 1.02 -12.68
C ASN A 11 -8.25 2.43 -12.08
N VAL A 12 -9.47 2.86 -11.79
CA VAL A 12 -9.75 4.13 -11.10
C VAL A 12 -10.73 3.91 -9.97
N ASN A 13 -10.35 4.36 -8.77
CA ASN A 13 -11.17 4.28 -7.58
C ASN A 13 -12.07 5.51 -7.46
N MET A 14 -13.39 5.26 -7.41
CA MET A 14 -14.44 6.28 -7.30
C MET A 14 -15.05 6.38 -5.91
N LYS A 15 -14.62 5.56 -4.94
CA LYS A 15 -15.23 5.46 -3.60
C LYS A 15 -15.46 6.82 -2.95
N LYS A 16 -14.43 7.67 -2.93
CA LYS A 16 -14.51 9.00 -2.31
C LYS A 16 -15.53 9.91 -2.99
N TYR A 17 -15.61 9.86 -4.32
CA TYR A 17 -16.58 10.65 -5.09
C TYR A 17 -18.00 10.14 -4.87
N ALA A 18 -18.17 8.82 -4.78
CA ALA A 18 -19.46 8.21 -4.45
C ALA A 18 -19.92 8.61 -3.03
N GLU A 19 -19.03 8.53 -2.03
CA GLU A 19 -19.30 8.92 -0.65
C GLU A 19 -19.59 10.43 -0.50
N ALA A 20 -18.94 11.27 -1.30
CA ALA A 20 -19.18 12.72 -1.32
C ALA A 20 -20.48 13.12 -2.05
N GLY A 21 -21.09 12.19 -2.81
CA GLY A 21 -22.24 12.47 -3.67
C GLY A 21 -21.90 13.14 -5.01
N ASP A 22 -20.60 13.22 -5.34
CA ASP A 22 -20.09 13.79 -6.59
C ASP A 22 -20.09 12.77 -7.75
N PHE A 23 -20.38 11.50 -7.46
CA PHE A 23 -20.51 10.41 -8.44
C PHE A 23 -21.63 9.44 -8.02
N SER A 24 -22.60 9.22 -8.90
CA SER A 24 -23.68 8.27 -8.70
C SER A 24 -23.34 6.91 -9.31
N ILE A 25 -23.16 5.88 -8.49
CA ILE A 25 -22.89 4.51 -8.95
C ILE A 25 -24.01 3.98 -9.87
N GLU A 26 -25.24 4.45 -9.69
CA GLU A 26 -26.40 4.03 -10.48
C GLU A 26 -26.57 4.79 -11.81
N ASN A 27 -26.16 6.07 -11.86
CA ASN A 27 -26.51 6.97 -12.96
C ASN A 27 -25.30 7.48 -13.75
N ASP A 28 -24.10 7.42 -13.17
CA ASP A 28 -22.88 7.89 -13.78
C ASP A 28 -21.99 6.73 -14.23
N PHE A 29 -21.13 7.00 -15.21
CA PHE A 29 -20.06 6.09 -15.61
C PHE A 29 -18.71 6.80 -15.62
N VAL A 30 -17.65 5.99 -15.59
CA VAL A 30 -16.28 6.47 -15.75
C VAL A 30 -15.70 5.93 -17.03
N ASP A 31 -14.95 6.76 -17.73
CA ASP A 31 -14.20 6.37 -18.91
C ASP A 31 -12.75 6.85 -18.84
N VAL A 32 -11.87 6.14 -19.56
CA VAL A 32 -10.46 6.52 -19.72
C VAL A 32 -10.20 6.99 -21.15
N ALA A 33 -9.74 8.23 -21.30
CA ALA A 33 -9.39 8.84 -22.57
C ALA A 33 -7.88 9.10 -22.63
N GLY A 34 -7.23 8.79 -23.74
CA GLY A 34 -5.78 8.95 -23.87
C GLY A 34 -5.27 8.82 -25.30
N THR A 35 -3.94 8.89 -25.45
CA THR A 35 -3.31 8.79 -26.77
C THR A 35 -3.53 7.44 -27.47
N PHE A 36 -3.94 6.42 -26.72
CA PHE A 36 -4.26 5.09 -27.24
C PHE A 36 -5.67 4.96 -27.84
N ASN A 37 -6.57 5.91 -27.59
CA ASN A 37 -7.93 5.94 -28.14
C ASN A 37 -8.29 7.32 -28.71
N ASN A 38 -7.28 8.07 -29.18
CA ASN A 38 -7.45 9.42 -29.73
C ASN A 38 -8.25 10.38 -28.83
N TRP A 39 -8.19 10.18 -27.51
CA TRP A 39 -8.96 10.94 -26.52
C TRP A 39 -10.50 10.79 -26.63
N GLU A 40 -11.01 9.79 -27.34
CA GLU A 40 -12.46 9.54 -27.47
C GLU A 40 -13.07 8.97 -26.18
N GLY A 41 -12.30 8.19 -25.42
CA GLY A 41 -12.74 7.55 -24.17
C GLY A 41 -13.09 6.08 -24.34
N THR A 42 -12.82 5.31 -23.29
CA THR A 42 -13.19 3.90 -23.18
C THR A 42 -13.91 3.70 -21.86
N VAL A 43 -15.19 3.34 -21.92
CA VAL A 43 -16.03 3.10 -20.73
C VAL A 43 -15.43 1.97 -19.90
N MET A 44 -15.38 2.20 -18.59
CA MET A 44 -14.81 1.30 -17.60
C MET A 44 -15.93 0.56 -16.85
N ASN A 45 -15.63 -0.65 -16.36
CA ASN A 45 -16.60 -1.49 -15.64
C ASN A 45 -16.15 -1.71 -14.19
N ASP A 46 -17.10 -1.80 -13.25
CA ASP A 46 -16.86 -2.22 -11.87
C ASP A 46 -17.36 -3.68 -11.70
N PRO A 47 -16.49 -4.69 -11.88
CA PRO A 47 -16.90 -6.09 -11.97
C PRO A 47 -17.30 -6.71 -10.62
N ASN A 48 -16.86 -6.14 -9.51
CA ASN A 48 -17.03 -6.65 -8.15
C ASN A 48 -17.82 -5.69 -7.25
N ALA A 49 -18.35 -4.60 -7.81
CA ALA A 49 -19.12 -3.58 -7.11
C ALA A 49 -18.36 -2.97 -5.91
N ASP A 50 -17.04 -2.82 -6.05
CA ASP A 50 -16.16 -2.29 -5.02
C ASP A 50 -15.78 -0.82 -5.25
N THR A 51 -16.40 -0.17 -6.24
CA THR A 51 -16.14 1.20 -6.72
C THR A 51 -14.81 1.40 -7.45
N ILE A 52 -14.13 0.33 -7.84
CA ILE A 52 -12.94 0.35 -8.70
C ILE A 52 -13.34 0.01 -10.13
N TYR A 53 -13.41 1.05 -10.96
CA TYR A 53 -13.73 0.92 -12.37
C TYR A 53 -12.48 0.54 -13.16
N THR A 54 -12.61 -0.44 -14.05
CA THR A 54 -11.51 -1.07 -14.80
C THR A 54 -11.76 -1.06 -16.31
N ALA A 55 -10.73 -0.71 -17.09
CA ALA A 55 -10.67 -0.95 -18.53
C ALA A 55 -9.35 -1.62 -18.92
N VAL A 56 -9.43 -2.63 -19.78
CA VAL A 56 -8.26 -3.35 -20.30
C VAL A 56 -7.98 -2.88 -21.72
N ILE A 57 -6.78 -2.33 -21.96
CA ILE A 57 -6.39 -1.73 -23.23
C ILE A 57 -5.11 -2.40 -23.75
N PRO A 58 -5.10 -2.93 -24.98
CA PRO A 58 -3.93 -3.57 -25.54
C PRO A 58 -2.96 -2.50 -26.07
N LEU A 59 -1.80 -2.36 -25.42
CA LEU A 59 -0.80 -1.33 -25.74
C LEU A 59 0.52 -1.96 -26.19
N LYS A 60 1.28 -1.24 -27.01
CA LYS A 60 2.57 -1.73 -27.50
C LYS A 60 3.57 -1.77 -26.35
N GLN A 61 4.34 -2.86 -26.23
CA GLN A 61 5.42 -2.94 -25.25
C GLN A 61 6.38 -1.75 -25.38
N PHE A 62 6.79 -1.16 -24.25
CA PHE A 62 7.67 0.01 -24.18
C PHE A 62 7.15 1.27 -24.90
N SER A 63 5.84 1.38 -25.18
CA SER A 63 5.24 2.65 -25.55
C SER A 63 4.88 3.45 -24.31
N THR A 64 4.87 4.77 -24.46
CA THR A 64 4.43 5.72 -23.44
C THR A 64 3.13 6.37 -23.91
N HIS A 65 2.16 6.46 -23.02
CA HIS A 65 0.83 6.98 -23.30
C HIS A 65 0.44 8.04 -22.26
N GLU A 66 -0.25 9.06 -22.75
CA GLU A 66 -0.92 10.04 -21.90
C GLU A 66 -2.41 9.69 -21.80
N PHE A 67 -3.02 9.93 -20.64
CA PHE A 67 -4.43 9.64 -20.42
C PHE A 67 -5.06 10.49 -19.29
N LYS A 68 -6.39 10.48 -19.25
CA LYS A 68 -7.25 11.06 -18.22
C LYS A 68 -8.48 10.18 -17.96
N PHE A 69 -8.94 10.15 -16.71
CA PHE A 69 -10.27 9.66 -16.35
C PHE A 69 -11.32 10.78 -16.43
N ARG A 70 -12.54 10.43 -16.84
CA ARG A 70 -13.68 11.35 -16.94
C ARG A 70 -14.93 10.72 -16.33
N ILE A 71 -15.78 11.54 -15.74
CA ILE A 71 -17.15 11.16 -15.36
C ILE A 71 -18.05 11.51 -16.54
N ASN A 72 -18.82 10.54 -17.01
CA ASN A 72 -19.79 10.70 -18.10
C ASN A 72 -19.18 11.21 -19.43
N GLY A 73 -17.92 10.88 -19.72
CA GLY A 73 -17.24 11.35 -20.94
C GLY A 73 -16.97 12.86 -20.97
N ASN A 74 -17.19 13.59 -19.89
CA ASN A 74 -17.13 15.04 -19.86
C ASN A 74 -15.75 15.54 -19.38
N TRP A 75 -15.19 16.50 -20.10
CA TRP A 75 -13.92 17.13 -19.77
C TRP A 75 -14.00 18.08 -18.58
N ASP A 76 -15.16 18.72 -18.38
CA ASP A 76 -15.39 19.62 -17.24
C ASP A 76 -15.39 18.86 -15.91
N THR A 77 -15.75 17.57 -15.95
CA THR A 77 -15.74 16.66 -14.80
C THR A 77 -14.50 15.77 -14.77
N SER A 78 -13.52 15.95 -15.68
CA SER A 78 -12.31 15.13 -15.73
C SER A 78 -11.51 15.21 -14.43
N GLU A 79 -10.70 14.18 -14.17
CA GLU A 79 -9.88 14.09 -12.97
C GLU A 79 -9.02 15.33 -12.70
N PHE A 80 -8.83 15.64 -11.40
CA PHE A 80 -8.43 16.95 -10.84
C PHE A 80 -9.41 18.05 -11.26
N PRO A 81 -9.95 18.92 -10.38
CA PRO A 81 -10.92 19.89 -10.87
C PRO A 81 -10.28 20.79 -11.95
N GLY A 82 -10.75 20.65 -13.19
CA GLY A 82 -10.52 21.57 -14.31
C GLY A 82 -9.10 21.64 -14.87
N GLY A 83 -8.62 20.58 -15.55
CA GLY A 83 -7.52 20.73 -16.51
C GLY A 83 -6.09 20.60 -15.95
N GLY A 84 -5.91 19.80 -14.89
CA GLY A 84 -4.59 19.34 -14.47
C GLY A 84 -3.84 18.58 -15.58
N PRO A 85 -2.52 18.32 -15.45
CA PRO A 85 -1.74 17.63 -16.48
C PRO A 85 -2.30 16.23 -16.79
N ASN A 86 -2.01 15.72 -17.98
CA ASN A 86 -2.31 14.34 -18.35
C ASN A 86 -1.48 13.38 -17.49
N ARG A 87 -2.07 12.25 -17.10
CA ARG A 87 -1.29 11.13 -16.53
C ARG A 87 -0.42 10.53 -17.63
N VAL A 88 0.72 9.96 -17.24
CA VAL A 88 1.65 9.31 -18.15
C VAL A 88 1.91 7.88 -17.68
N TYR A 89 1.80 6.91 -18.58
CA TYR A 89 2.14 5.51 -18.32
C TYR A 89 3.04 4.94 -19.41
N THR A 90 4.07 4.19 -19.01
CA THR A 90 4.96 3.46 -19.93
C THR A 90 4.79 1.96 -19.73
N VAL A 91 4.45 1.26 -20.82
CA VAL A 91 4.17 -0.18 -20.80
C VAL A 91 5.44 -0.98 -20.52
N GLY A 92 5.42 -1.82 -19.48
CA GLY A 92 6.52 -2.68 -19.08
C GLY A 92 6.65 -3.97 -19.90
N ASP A 93 7.54 -4.87 -19.47
CA ASP A 93 7.73 -6.21 -20.07
C ASP A 93 7.03 -7.35 -19.31
N SER A 94 6.61 -7.08 -18.07
CA SER A 94 5.87 -7.98 -17.18
C SER A 94 4.54 -8.43 -17.78
N ALA A 95 4.05 -9.60 -17.35
CA ALA A 95 2.72 -10.10 -17.68
C ALA A 95 1.59 -9.33 -16.96
N ASN A 96 1.90 -8.63 -15.87
CA ASN A 96 0.93 -7.90 -15.05
C ASN A 96 1.14 -6.38 -15.20
N ASN A 97 0.46 -5.75 -16.16
CA ASN A 97 0.47 -4.29 -16.33
C ASN A 97 -0.84 -3.71 -15.79
N VAL A 98 -0.91 -3.63 -14.46
CA VAL A 98 -2.06 -3.02 -13.76
C VAL A 98 -1.63 -1.65 -13.27
N VAL A 99 -2.40 -0.61 -13.61
CA VAL A 99 -2.23 0.74 -13.10
C VAL A 99 -3.47 1.15 -12.34
N THR A 100 -3.31 1.71 -11.15
CA THR A 100 -4.43 2.05 -10.26
C THR A 100 -4.28 3.46 -9.74
N TYR A 101 -5.34 4.25 -9.86
CA TYR A 101 -5.38 5.65 -9.46
C TYR A 101 -6.65 5.99 -8.69
N TRP A 102 -6.59 7.09 -7.94
CA TRP A 102 -7.78 7.77 -7.42
C TRP A 102 -8.18 8.87 -8.37
N TYR A 103 -9.50 9.08 -8.50
CA TYR A 103 -10.06 10.00 -9.49
C TYR A 103 -9.57 11.45 -9.34
N ASN A 104 -9.22 11.93 -8.15
CA ASN A 104 -8.70 13.29 -7.94
C ASN A 104 -7.17 13.36 -7.81
N ASN A 105 -6.47 12.25 -8.10
CA ASN A 105 -5.03 12.11 -7.84
C ASN A 105 -4.62 12.48 -6.42
N GLU A 106 -5.55 12.41 -5.47
CA GLU A 106 -5.13 12.18 -4.11
C GLU A 106 -4.30 10.92 -4.16
N VAL A 107 -3.09 11.02 -3.62
CA VAL A 107 -2.33 9.82 -3.30
C VAL A 107 -3.32 8.96 -2.54
N TYR A 108 -3.45 7.71 -2.94
CA TYR A 108 -3.90 6.72 -2.00
C TYR A 108 -2.90 6.77 -0.85
N VAL A 109 -3.10 7.65 0.13
CA VAL A 109 -2.98 7.17 1.48
C VAL A 109 -4.12 6.20 1.51
N SER A 110 -3.79 4.96 1.21
CA SER A 110 -4.39 3.93 1.99
C SER A 110 -4.24 4.44 3.42
N ILE A 111 -5.31 4.98 4.02
CA ILE A 111 -5.75 4.28 5.20
C ILE A 111 -5.81 2.85 4.69
N VAL A 112 -4.70 2.16 4.94
CA VAL A 112 -4.42 0.80 4.54
C VAL A 112 -5.75 0.15 4.80
N ASP A 113 -6.49 -0.14 3.74
CA ASP A 113 -7.77 -0.80 3.88
C ASP A 113 -7.38 -2.03 4.65
N ASN A 114 -7.79 -2.02 5.91
CA ASN A 114 -7.18 -2.71 7.01
C ASN A 114 -6.44 -3.95 6.51
N LEU A 115 -5.13 -3.84 6.28
CA LEU A 115 -4.24 -4.99 6.39
C LEU A 115 -4.19 -5.23 7.90
N ILE A 116 -5.36 -5.56 8.45
CA ILE A 116 -5.50 -6.27 9.70
C ILE A 116 -4.94 -7.62 9.31
N PRO A 117 -3.75 -7.98 9.80
CA PRO A 117 -3.20 -9.29 9.55
C PRO A 117 -4.19 -10.34 10.06
N ASP A 118 -4.31 -11.47 9.39
CA ASP A 118 -5.19 -12.55 9.87
C ASP A 118 -4.67 -13.18 11.16
N VAL A 119 -3.38 -13.01 11.46
CA VAL A 119 -2.68 -13.62 12.58
C VAL A 119 -1.71 -12.66 13.25
N TYR A 120 -1.46 -12.90 14.54
CA TYR A 120 -0.39 -12.23 15.24
C TYR A 120 0.98 -12.67 14.70
N GLU A 121 1.83 -11.71 14.36
CA GLU A 121 3.19 -12.00 13.89
C GLU A 121 4.20 -10.99 14.43
N LEU A 122 5.19 -11.46 15.19
CA LEU A 122 6.41 -10.71 15.46
C LEU A 122 7.44 -11.09 14.40
N GLY A 123 7.74 -10.17 13.49
CA GLY A 123 8.72 -10.44 12.44
C GLY A 123 10.17 -10.25 12.92
N GLN A 124 11.09 -10.76 12.11
CA GLN A 124 12.51 -10.60 12.36
C GLN A 124 12.92 -9.13 12.14
N ASN A 125 13.66 -8.57 13.10
CA ASN A 125 14.17 -7.20 13.00
C ASN A 125 15.06 -7.03 11.76
N TYR A 126 14.96 -5.88 11.09
CA TYR A 126 15.78 -5.56 9.92
C TYR A 126 16.33 -4.13 10.01
N PRO A 127 17.63 -3.93 9.69
CA PRO A 127 18.62 -4.97 9.41
C PRO A 127 18.92 -5.84 10.64
N ASN A 128 19.47 -7.04 10.43
CA ASN A 128 20.03 -7.90 11.47
C ASN A 128 21.21 -8.72 10.89
N PRO A 129 22.46 -8.51 11.32
CA PRO A 129 22.90 -7.62 12.40
C PRO A 129 22.68 -6.13 12.10
N PHE A 130 22.70 -5.28 13.13
CA PHE A 130 22.45 -3.83 12.96
C PHE A 130 23.38 -2.93 13.79
N ASN A 131 23.55 -1.69 13.32
CA ASN A 131 24.24 -0.59 13.99
C ASN A 131 23.78 0.77 13.43
N PRO A 132 23.29 1.74 14.23
CA PRO A 132 22.82 1.62 15.60
C PRO A 132 21.31 1.39 15.69
N MET A 133 20.60 1.28 14.56
CA MET A 133 19.14 1.24 14.49
C MET A 133 18.64 0.03 13.70
N THR A 134 17.51 -0.53 14.12
CA THR A 134 16.78 -1.60 13.44
C THR A 134 15.29 -1.36 13.58
N THR A 135 14.50 -1.94 12.68
CA THR A 135 13.04 -1.94 12.74
C THR A 135 12.55 -3.32 13.17
N ILE A 136 11.65 -3.38 14.14
CA ILE A 136 10.98 -4.61 14.59
C ILE A 136 9.53 -4.56 14.11
N PRO A 137 9.14 -5.34 13.09
CA PRO A 137 7.76 -5.37 12.62
C PRO A 137 6.87 -6.23 13.53
N LEU A 138 5.64 -5.78 13.77
CA LEU A 138 4.61 -6.47 14.53
C LEU A 138 3.26 -6.39 13.81
N ALA A 139 2.63 -7.52 13.58
CA ALA A 139 1.31 -7.65 13.00
C ALA A 139 0.29 -8.00 14.10
N LEU A 140 -0.79 -7.21 14.21
CA LEU A 140 -1.88 -7.39 15.19
C LEU A 140 -3.26 -7.57 14.50
N PRO A 141 -3.91 -8.75 14.57
CA PRO A 141 -5.25 -8.99 14.01
C PRO A 141 -6.36 -8.23 14.74
N GLU A 142 -6.12 -7.85 15.99
CA GLU A 142 -7.06 -7.12 16.84
C GLU A 142 -6.28 -6.19 17.78
N ALA A 143 -6.96 -5.21 18.37
CA ALA A 143 -6.36 -4.31 19.33
C ALA A 143 -5.95 -5.04 20.63
N GLY A 144 -4.92 -4.56 21.30
CA GLY A 144 -4.50 -5.16 22.57
C GLY A 144 -3.39 -4.41 23.29
N LEU A 145 -3.18 -4.77 24.56
CA LEU A 145 -2.08 -4.27 25.38
C LEU A 145 -0.77 -4.98 24.99
N VAL A 146 0.07 -4.29 24.23
CA VAL A 146 1.35 -4.80 23.73
C VAL A 146 2.45 -4.53 24.73
N LYS A 147 3.24 -5.55 25.05
CA LYS A 147 4.48 -5.44 25.82
C LYS A 147 5.65 -6.05 25.04
N LEU A 148 6.49 -5.20 24.47
CA LEU A 148 7.69 -5.57 23.71
C LEU A 148 8.95 -5.27 24.54
N VAL A 149 9.68 -6.32 24.90
CA VAL A 149 10.80 -6.23 25.84
C VAL A 149 12.04 -6.91 25.26
N LEU A 150 13.18 -6.25 25.44
CA LEU A 150 14.52 -6.77 25.14
C LEU A 150 15.14 -7.44 26.38
N TYR A 151 15.77 -8.58 26.16
CA TYR A 151 16.49 -9.39 27.14
C TYR A 151 17.91 -9.67 26.63
N ASP A 152 18.84 -9.87 27.54
CA ASP A 152 20.15 -10.43 27.22
C ASP A 152 20.05 -11.96 27.07
N ILE A 153 21.13 -12.61 26.63
CA ILE A 153 21.19 -14.08 26.46
C ILE A 153 20.96 -14.86 27.76
N SER A 154 21.10 -14.24 28.93
CA SER A 154 20.82 -14.87 30.23
C SER A 154 19.35 -14.76 30.64
N GLY A 155 18.52 -14.12 29.82
CA GLY A 155 17.09 -13.93 30.08
C GLY A 155 16.78 -12.76 31.01
N ARG A 156 17.78 -11.94 31.36
CA ARG A 156 17.55 -10.74 32.15
C ARG A 156 16.97 -9.63 31.26
N MET A 157 15.92 -8.99 31.75
CA MET A 157 15.30 -7.83 31.07
C MET A 157 16.32 -6.69 31.00
N VAL A 158 16.57 -6.21 29.78
CA VAL A 158 17.51 -5.12 29.50
C VAL A 158 16.77 -3.81 29.30
N LYS A 159 15.70 -3.83 28.50
CA LYS A 159 14.94 -2.63 28.15
C LYS A 159 13.53 -2.97 27.70
N GLU A 160 12.58 -2.13 28.07
CA GLU A 160 11.25 -2.12 27.45
C GLU A 160 11.32 -1.27 26.17
N ILE A 161 11.02 -1.88 25.03
CA ILE A 161 11.00 -1.19 23.73
C ILE A 161 9.67 -0.46 23.57
N TYR A 162 8.58 -1.11 23.99
CA TYR A 162 7.24 -0.55 23.98
C TYR A 162 6.35 -1.22 25.03
N SER A 163 5.49 -0.44 25.68
CA SER A 163 4.40 -0.92 26.52
C SER A 163 3.21 0.03 26.42
N GLY A 164 2.11 -0.45 25.84
CA GLY A 164 0.92 0.36 25.61
C GLY A 164 -0.14 -0.36 24.80
N GLU A 165 -1.31 0.26 24.67
CA GLU A 165 -2.37 -0.23 23.80
C GLU A 165 -2.09 0.13 22.35
N LEU A 166 -2.28 -0.83 21.45
CA LEU A 166 -2.24 -0.62 20.01
C LEU A 166 -3.52 -1.14 19.36
N ASN A 167 -3.97 -0.44 18.32
CA ASN A 167 -5.06 -0.90 17.46
C ASN A 167 -4.58 -2.06 16.57
N ALA A 168 -5.53 -2.80 15.98
CA ALA A 168 -5.25 -3.77 14.95
C ALA A 168 -4.48 -3.14 13.77
N GLY A 169 -3.59 -3.91 13.15
CA GLY A 169 -2.77 -3.49 12.01
C GLY A 169 -1.30 -3.90 12.11
N TYR A 170 -0.50 -3.45 11.16
CA TYR A 170 0.95 -3.61 11.15
C TYR A 170 1.63 -2.41 11.82
N HIS A 171 2.61 -2.68 12.67
CA HIS A 171 3.33 -1.70 13.48
C HIS A 171 4.84 -1.92 13.36
N ASP A 172 5.59 -0.85 13.14
CA ASP A 172 7.04 -0.88 13.06
C ASP A 172 7.67 -0.17 14.25
N PHE A 173 8.38 -0.92 15.10
CA PHE A 173 9.12 -0.35 16.22
C PHE A 173 10.56 -0.06 15.81
N ASN A 174 10.89 1.23 15.67
CA ASN A 174 12.26 1.67 15.45
C ASN A 174 13.05 1.59 16.77
N PHE A 175 14.01 0.67 16.82
CA PHE A 175 14.84 0.42 17.99
C PHE A 175 16.27 0.91 17.77
N HIS A 176 16.72 1.84 18.61
CA HIS A 176 18.10 2.31 18.65
C HIS A 176 18.86 1.66 19.82
N ILE A 177 20.06 1.12 19.56
CA ILE A 177 20.86 0.36 20.55
C ILE A 177 21.23 1.17 21.79
N GLY A 178 21.44 2.48 21.64
CA GLY A 178 21.91 3.35 22.73
C GLY A 178 23.28 2.90 23.26
N ASN A 179 23.35 2.59 24.56
CA ASN A 179 24.59 2.21 25.25
C ASN A 179 24.78 0.69 25.39
N LEU A 180 23.98 -0.12 24.70
CA LEU A 180 24.12 -1.58 24.74
C LEU A 180 25.42 -2.02 24.05
N ALA A 181 26.05 -3.07 24.60
CA ALA A 181 27.25 -3.67 24.02
C ALA A 181 26.91 -4.54 22.81
N SER A 182 27.86 -4.72 21.89
CA SER A 182 27.76 -5.68 20.79
C SER A 182 27.51 -7.08 21.32
N GLY A 183 26.66 -7.85 20.63
CA GLY A 183 26.31 -9.20 21.06
C GLY A 183 24.91 -9.61 20.62
N ILE A 184 24.50 -10.78 21.10
CA ILE A 184 23.17 -11.35 20.83
C ILE A 184 22.21 -10.91 21.94
N TYR A 185 21.02 -10.51 21.55
CA TYR A 185 19.91 -10.19 22.45
C TYR A 185 18.65 -10.90 21.97
N ILE A 186 17.66 -11.00 22.84
CA ILE A 186 16.36 -11.59 22.54
C ILE A 186 15.30 -10.53 22.80
N TYR A 187 14.46 -10.25 21.83
CA TYR A 187 13.24 -9.46 22.06
C TYR A 187 12.04 -10.38 22.07
N ARG A 188 11.07 -10.05 22.93
CA ARG A 188 9.83 -10.80 23.09
C ARG A 188 8.66 -9.84 23.15
N VAL A 189 7.62 -10.15 22.37
CA VAL A 189 6.31 -9.50 22.47
C VAL A 189 5.36 -10.37 23.29
N LYS A 190 4.50 -9.73 24.07
CA LYS A 190 3.27 -10.30 24.62
C LYS A 190 2.11 -9.36 24.30
N VAL A 191 1.04 -9.87 23.73
CA VAL A 191 -0.22 -9.15 23.47
C VAL A 191 -1.35 -10.17 23.51
N ASN A 192 -2.39 -9.90 24.30
CA ASN A 192 -3.48 -10.86 24.55
C ASN A 192 -2.90 -12.25 24.91
N ASP A 193 -3.30 -13.31 24.20
CA ASP A 193 -2.74 -14.67 24.37
C ASP A 193 -1.53 -14.97 23.48
N TYR A 194 -1.14 -14.03 22.61
CA TYR A 194 0.03 -14.18 21.74
C TYR A 194 1.33 -13.82 22.45
N GLN A 195 2.33 -14.69 22.29
CA GLN A 195 3.71 -14.45 22.70
C GLN A 195 4.68 -15.01 21.67
N LYS A 196 5.67 -14.21 21.30
CA LYS A 196 6.72 -14.60 20.36
C LYS A 196 8.02 -13.91 20.70
N ALA A 197 9.13 -14.57 20.43
CA ALA A 197 10.46 -14.03 20.65
C ALA A 197 11.38 -14.33 19.46
N HIS A 198 12.28 -13.39 19.19
CA HIS A 198 13.30 -13.48 18.15
C HIS A 198 14.65 -13.01 18.69
N LYS A 199 15.73 -13.51 18.08
CA LYS A 199 17.10 -13.10 18.40
C LYS A 199 17.48 -11.93 17.51
N MET A 200 18.24 -10.98 18.04
CA MET A 200 18.88 -9.91 17.27
C MET A 200 20.36 -9.83 17.60
N THR A 201 21.16 -9.36 16.64
CA THR A 201 22.61 -9.18 16.78
C THR A 201 22.96 -7.71 16.65
N ILE A 202 23.53 -7.15 17.72
CA ILE A 202 24.03 -5.77 17.76
C ILE A 202 25.50 -5.77 17.33
N LEU A 203 25.83 -4.91 16.37
CA LEU A 203 27.20 -4.57 16.01
C LEU A 203 27.52 -3.14 16.46
N LYS A 204 28.77 -2.90 16.83
CA LYS A 204 29.29 -1.59 17.17
C LYS A 204 30.61 -1.39 16.44
#